data_AF-A7E701-F1
#
_entry.id   AF-A7E701-F1
#
_cell.length_a   1.000
_cell.length_b   1.000
_cell.length_c   1.000
_cell.angle_alpha   90.00
_cell.angle_beta   90.00
_cell.angle_gamma   90.00
#
_symmetry.space_group_name_H-M   'P 1'
#
loop_
_entity.id
_entity.type
_entity.pdbx_description
1 polymer ?
#
loop_
_entity_poly.entity_id
_entity_poly.type
_entity_poly.pdbx_seq_one_letter_code
_entity_poly.pdbx_strand_id
1 'polypeptide(L)'
;MYRIKAPKGSNYWVSILANPDVVEYYFDNVVDTLHKKNLLLLGEDRYLSTLMLRTFPKRKQVFVPQAVCKTQVPNSLWVLMSQRRRWINSTVHNLMELVLVRDLCGTFCFMVISIIRRPVQIIPLVLLGLILGLPAVLIVITAHRWVYVLWMLIYLVSLPIWNFLLPAYAFWKFDNFSWGDTRKTAGEKTKKAGIEYEGEFDSSKITMKRWKEFERERILRSNPSWQHSNASSGKENHRWQQHQYDDYADS
;
A
#
# COMPACT_ATOMS: atom_id res chain seq x y z
N MET A 1 -11.86 -14.61 5.33
CA MET A 1 -10.96 -15.37 4.43
C MET A 1 -10.30 -14.39 3.46
N TYR A 2 -8.99 -14.17 3.53
CA TYR A 2 -8.30 -13.27 2.59
C TYR A 2 -8.21 -13.95 1.22
N ARG A 3 -9.05 -13.52 0.26
CA ARG A 3 -9.05 -14.09 -1.10
C ARG A 3 -7.89 -13.49 -1.88
N ILE A 4 -6.75 -14.19 -1.88
CA ILE A 4 -5.54 -13.81 -2.64
C ILE A 4 -5.75 -13.97 -4.17
N LYS A 5 -6.78 -14.72 -4.56
CA LYS A 5 -7.23 -14.92 -5.94
C LYS A 5 -8.67 -14.45 -6.11
N ALA A 6 -9.02 -13.94 -7.28
CA ALA A 6 -10.40 -13.57 -7.58
C ALA A 6 -10.87 -14.09 -8.93
N PRO A 7 -12.17 -14.42 -9.05
CA PRO A 7 -12.72 -14.90 -10.30
C PRO A 7 -12.76 -13.75 -11.32
N LYS A 8 -12.47 -14.07 -12.58
CA LYS A 8 -12.60 -13.20 -13.76
C LYS A 8 -13.31 -14.06 -14.83
N GLY A 9 -14.65 -14.08 -14.80
CA GLY A 9 -15.48 -14.93 -15.67
C GLY A 9 -15.88 -16.26 -15.01
N SER A 10 -16.46 -17.18 -15.81
CA SER A 10 -17.08 -18.42 -15.32
C SER A 10 -16.09 -19.48 -14.83
N ASN A 11 -14.82 -19.46 -15.25
CA ASN A 11 -13.87 -20.51 -14.86
C ASN A 11 -12.40 -20.07 -14.71
N TYR A 12 -12.14 -18.76 -14.69
CA TYR A 12 -10.77 -18.23 -14.66
C TYR A 12 -10.53 -17.42 -13.38
N TRP A 13 -9.41 -17.72 -12.71
CA TRP A 13 -9.03 -17.12 -11.42
C TRP A 13 -7.72 -16.35 -11.58
N VAL A 14 -7.74 -15.09 -11.20
CA VAL A 14 -6.58 -14.19 -11.28
C VAL A 14 -6.02 -13.97 -9.88
N SER A 15 -4.72 -14.22 -9.68
CA SER A 15 -4.00 -13.75 -8.50
C SER A 15 -3.97 -12.23 -8.54
N ILE A 16 -4.45 -11.60 -7.47
CA ILE A 16 -4.60 -10.14 -7.44
C ILE A 16 -3.23 -9.47 -7.39
N LEU A 17 -2.38 -9.88 -6.45
CA LEU A 17 -1.06 -9.29 -6.22
C LEU A 17 0.03 -9.87 -7.13
N ALA A 18 -0.06 -11.16 -7.47
CA ALA A 18 0.87 -11.84 -8.37
C ALA A 18 0.40 -11.79 -9.83
N ASN A 19 -0.31 -10.73 -10.22
CA ASN A 19 -0.66 -10.51 -11.62
C ASN A 19 0.57 -9.96 -12.35
N PRO A 20 0.98 -10.51 -13.52
CA PRO A 20 2.10 -9.98 -14.30
C PRO A 20 2.04 -8.47 -14.51
N ASP A 21 0.86 -7.93 -14.84
CA ASP A 21 0.61 -6.50 -15.05
C ASP A 21 0.79 -5.64 -13.79
N VAL A 22 0.81 -6.25 -12.59
CA VAL A 22 1.11 -5.54 -11.33
C VAL A 22 2.58 -5.73 -10.97
N VAL A 23 3.07 -6.97 -11.08
CA VAL A 23 4.43 -7.31 -10.67
C VAL A 23 5.47 -6.61 -11.54
N GLU A 24 5.27 -6.57 -12.86
CA GLU A 24 6.22 -5.96 -13.80
C GLU A 24 6.49 -4.48 -13.50
N TYR A 25 5.45 -3.68 -13.23
CA TYR A 25 5.61 -2.27 -12.89
C TYR A 25 6.07 -2.02 -11.45
N TYR A 26 5.88 -2.98 -10.54
CA TYR A 26 6.15 -2.81 -9.12
C TYR A 26 7.52 -3.38 -8.68
N PHE A 27 8.05 -4.34 -9.45
CA PHE A 27 9.38 -4.93 -9.25
C PHE A 27 10.41 -4.41 -10.26
N ASP A 28 10.21 -3.19 -10.78
CA ASP A 28 11.24 -2.50 -11.55
C ASP A 28 12.40 -2.11 -10.62
N ASN A 29 13.55 -2.75 -10.83
CA ASN A 29 14.77 -2.51 -10.04
C ASN A 29 15.65 -1.40 -10.64
N VAL A 30 15.32 -0.90 -11.85
CA VAL A 30 16.07 0.14 -12.56
C VAL A 30 15.43 1.49 -12.28
N VAL A 31 15.92 2.13 -11.21
CA VAL A 31 15.32 3.32 -10.61
C VAL A 31 16.15 4.58 -10.93
N ASP A 32 16.25 4.92 -12.21
CA ASP A 32 17.14 6.01 -12.66
C ASP A 32 16.58 7.40 -12.40
N THR A 33 15.24 7.54 -12.39
CA THR A 33 14.58 8.84 -12.27
C THR A 33 14.21 9.16 -10.82
N LEU A 34 14.21 10.46 -10.48
CA LEU A 34 13.73 10.97 -9.18
C LEU A 34 12.31 10.49 -8.87
N HIS A 35 11.46 10.45 -9.89
CA HIS A 35 10.08 10.02 -9.79
C HIS A 35 9.98 8.52 -9.44
N LYS A 36 10.71 7.65 -10.16
CA LYS A 36 10.75 6.22 -9.85
C LYS A 36 11.32 5.96 -8.44
N LYS A 37 12.36 6.71 -8.01
CA LYS A 37 12.93 6.60 -6.66
C LYS A 37 11.90 6.89 -5.57
N ASN A 38 11.17 7.99 -5.71
CA ASN A 38 10.13 8.35 -4.75
C ASN A 38 8.93 7.39 -4.72
N LEU A 39 8.59 6.77 -5.86
CA LEU A 39 7.54 5.76 -5.94
C LEU A 39 7.99 4.41 -5.36
N LEU A 40 9.07 3.83 -5.88
CA LEU A 40 9.46 2.44 -5.63
C LEU A 40 10.28 2.26 -4.35
N LEU A 41 10.97 3.29 -3.88
CA LEU A 41 11.84 3.20 -2.69
C LEU A 41 11.25 3.86 -1.44
N LEU A 42 10.40 4.89 -1.62
CA LEU A 42 9.91 5.70 -0.50
C LEU A 42 8.43 5.49 -0.16
N GLY A 43 7.56 5.17 -1.12
CA GLY A 43 6.16 4.86 -0.82
C GLY A 43 5.53 3.90 -1.81
N GLU A 44 6.24 2.80 -1.97
CA GLU A 44 5.88 1.63 -2.74
C GLU A 44 4.48 1.11 -2.38
N ASP A 45 4.11 1.12 -1.09
CA ASP A 45 2.77 0.71 -0.63
C ASP A 45 1.64 1.53 -1.29
N ARG A 46 1.87 2.84 -1.44
CA ARG A 46 0.91 3.76 -2.08
C ARG A 46 0.88 3.52 -3.58
N TYR A 47 2.05 3.35 -4.18
CA TYR A 47 2.17 3.06 -5.60
C TYR A 47 1.48 1.75 -5.97
N LEU A 48 1.60 0.70 -5.14
CA LEU A 48 0.86 -0.55 -5.30
C LEU A 48 -0.65 -0.32 -5.34
N SER A 49 -1.15 0.52 -4.43
CA SER A 49 -2.58 0.85 -4.38
C SER A 49 -3.04 1.55 -5.67
N THR A 50 -2.23 2.46 -6.21
CA THR A 50 -2.47 3.14 -7.49
C THR A 50 -2.45 2.14 -8.66
N LEU A 51 -1.46 1.26 -8.70
CA LEU A 51 -1.34 0.22 -9.73
C LEU A 51 -2.53 -0.75 -9.69
N MET A 52 -2.98 -1.12 -8.49
CA MET A 52 -4.17 -1.93 -8.26
C MET A 52 -5.45 -1.29 -8.83
N LEU A 53 -5.61 0.02 -8.70
CA LEU A 53 -6.73 0.76 -9.29
C LEU A 53 -6.65 0.80 -10.83
N ARG A 54 -5.43 0.95 -11.36
CA ARG A 54 -5.17 0.99 -12.81
C ARG A 54 -5.40 -0.37 -13.47
N THR A 55 -4.88 -1.46 -12.90
CA THR A 55 -5.01 -2.82 -13.45
C THR A 55 -6.42 -3.37 -13.30
N PHE A 56 -7.14 -2.99 -12.24
CA PHE A 56 -8.49 -3.50 -11.96
C PHE A 56 -9.54 -2.38 -11.79
N PRO A 57 -9.87 -1.62 -12.85
CA PRO A 57 -10.72 -0.44 -12.75
C PRO A 57 -12.17 -0.72 -12.31
N LYS A 58 -12.65 -1.96 -12.47
CA LYS A 58 -14.00 -2.38 -12.03
C LYS A 58 -14.05 -2.85 -10.57
N ARG A 59 -12.90 -2.91 -9.88
CA ARG A 59 -12.79 -3.39 -8.49
C ARG A 59 -12.61 -2.21 -7.55
N LYS A 60 -13.08 -2.36 -6.31
CA LYS A 60 -12.97 -1.34 -5.26
C LYS A 60 -12.04 -1.84 -4.16
N GLN A 61 -11.18 -0.95 -3.67
CA GLN A 61 -10.44 -1.16 -2.43
C GLN A 61 -11.35 -0.79 -1.27
N VAL A 62 -11.42 -1.64 -0.24
CA VAL A 62 -12.34 -1.47 0.90
C VAL A 62 -11.54 -1.45 2.19
N PHE A 63 -11.86 -0.50 3.06
CA PHE A 63 -11.32 -0.46 4.41
C PHE A 63 -12.02 -1.51 5.27
N VAL A 64 -11.23 -2.38 5.91
CA VAL A 64 -11.73 -3.41 6.82
C VAL A 64 -11.37 -3.00 8.25
N PRO A 65 -12.32 -2.48 9.06
CA PRO A 65 -12.03 -1.95 10.39
C PRO A 65 -11.56 -3.03 11.39
N GLN A 66 -11.87 -4.30 11.11
CA GLN A 66 -11.41 -5.44 11.91
C GLN A 66 -9.93 -5.79 11.68
N ALA A 67 -9.29 -5.22 10.65
CA ALA A 67 -7.88 -5.46 10.39
C ALA A 67 -7.03 -4.70 11.42
N VAL A 68 -6.30 -5.44 12.26
CA VAL A 68 -5.44 -4.87 13.31
C VAL A 68 -3.98 -4.90 12.84
N CYS A 69 -3.35 -3.73 12.82
CA CYS A 69 -1.93 -3.57 12.54
C CYS A 69 -1.21 -3.05 13.78
N LYS A 70 -0.11 -3.70 14.19
CA LYS A 70 0.78 -3.20 15.24
C LYS A 70 1.90 -2.40 14.58
N THR A 71 2.08 -1.15 15.00
CA THR A 71 3.20 -0.31 14.56
C THR A 71 3.97 0.18 15.77
N GLN A 72 5.28 0.34 15.60
CA GLN A 72 6.13 0.96 16.62
C GLN A 72 6.24 2.45 16.31
N VAL A 73 5.84 3.27 17.27
CA VAL A 73 5.99 4.72 17.15
C VAL A 73 7.47 5.07 17.28
N PRO A 74 8.01 6.00 16.47
CA PRO A 74 9.37 6.46 16.61
C PRO A 74 9.63 7.05 18.00
N ASN A 75 10.70 6.59 18.65
CA ASN A 75 11.12 7.10 19.96
C ASN A 75 11.98 8.37 19.86
N SER A 76 12.25 8.86 18.65
CA SER A 76 13.10 10.03 18.40
C SER A 76 12.45 10.98 17.40
N LEU A 77 12.50 12.28 17.71
CA LEU A 77 11.99 13.34 16.83
C LEU A 77 12.67 13.31 15.46
N TRP A 78 13.97 13.03 15.38
CA TRP A 78 14.67 12.95 14.10
C TRP A 78 14.14 11.84 13.20
N VAL A 79 13.79 10.69 13.79
CA VAL A 79 13.17 9.59 13.05
C VAL A 79 11.77 9.98 12.58
N LEU A 80 10.99 10.64 13.43
CA LEU A 80 9.65 11.12 13.07
C LEU A 80 9.68 12.15 11.94
N MET A 81 10.53 13.17 12.04
CA MET A 81 10.66 14.24 11.04
C MET A 81 11.04 13.66 9.68
N SER A 82 11.95 12.70 9.70
CA SER A 82 12.45 12.13 8.48
C SER A 82 11.46 11.12 7.88
N GLN A 83 10.68 10.38 8.69
CA GLN A 83 9.53 9.59 8.21
C GLN A 83 8.50 10.48 7.51
N ARG A 84 8.22 11.65 8.10
CA ARG A 84 7.28 12.62 7.55
C ARG A 84 7.75 13.18 6.22
N ARG A 85 9.04 13.53 6.10
CA ARG A 85 9.64 13.91 4.82
C ARG A 85 9.46 12.84 3.76
N ARG A 86 9.79 11.59 4.07
CA ARG A 86 9.59 10.45 3.16
C ARG A 86 8.14 10.35 2.69
N TRP A 87 7.19 10.45 3.62
CA TRP A 87 5.77 10.37 3.30
C TRP A 87 5.31 11.51 2.40
N ILE A 88 5.76 12.74 2.67
CA ILE A 88 5.43 13.92 1.86
C ILE A 88 5.98 13.75 0.44
N ASN A 89 7.28 13.44 0.31
CA ASN A 89 7.93 13.34 -1.00
C ASN A 89 7.27 12.26 -1.87
N SER A 90 7.05 11.07 -1.32
CA SER A 90 6.37 9.98 -2.03
C SER A 90 4.92 10.32 -2.38
N THR A 91 4.20 11.04 -1.50
CA THR A 91 2.79 11.40 -1.75
C THR A 91 2.65 12.28 -2.99
N VAL A 92 3.56 13.24 -3.22
CA VAL A 92 3.54 14.10 -4.41
C VAL A 92 3.63 13.28 -5.69
N HIS A 93 4.57 12.34 -5.75
CA HIS A 93 4.75 11.47 -6.91
C HIS A 93 3.59 10.48 -7.09
N ASN A 94 3.09 9.92 -5.99
CA ASN A 94 1.94 9.01 -6.06
C ASN A 94 0.66 9.74 -6.48
N LEU A 95 0.46 10.99 -6.06
CA LEU A 95 -0.67 11.81 -6.51
C LEU A 95 -0.59 12.10 -8.01
N MET A 96 0.61 12.33 -8.54
CA MET A 96 0.82 12.49 -9.99
C MET A 96 0.36 11.25 -10.76
N GLU A 97 0.74 10.05 -10.31
CA GLU A 97 0.26 8.79 -10.90
C GLU A 97 -1.25 8.58 -10.71
N LEU A 98 -1.80 8.96 -9.56
CA LEU A 98 -3.22 8.80 -9.26
C LEU A 98 -4.10 9.67 -10.17
N VAL A 99 -3.65 10.88 -10.51
CA VAL A 99 -4.35 11.76 -11.47
C VAL A 99 -4.43 11.10 -12.85
N LEU A 100 -3.44 10.29 -13.24
CA LEU A 100 -3.42 9.59 -14.53
C LEU A 100 -4.32 8.35 -14.57
N VAL A 101 -4.87 7.91 -13.43
CA VAL A 101 -5.81 6.78 -13.39
C VAL A 101 -7.13 7.20 -14.04
N ARG A 102 -7.68 6.31 -14.88
CA ARG A 102 -8.93 6.53 -15.63
C ARG A 102 -10.08 6.90 -14.68
N ASP A 103 -10.95 7.80 -15.13
CA ASP A 103 -12.14 8.33 -14.42
C ASP A 103 -11.83 9.23 -13.20
N LEU A 104 -10.62 9.19 -12.63
CA LEU A 104 -10.20 10.06 -11.52
C LEU A 104 -9.78 11.46 -11.99
N CYS A 105 -9.03 11.56 -13.10
CA CYS A 105 -8.64 12.85 -13.69
C CYS A 105 -9.85 13.77 -13.94
N GLY A 106 -10.93 13.21 -14.50
CA GLY A 106 -12.15 13.95 -14.81
C GLY A 106 -12.81 14.55 -13.57
N THR A 107 -12.85 13.80 -12.46
CA THR A 107 -13.38 14.31 -11.18
C THR A 107 -12.52 15.41 -10.58
N PHE A 108 -11.19 15.30 -10.69
CA PHE A 108 -10.27 16.33 -10.21
C PHE A 108 -10.39 17.62 -11.02
N CYS A 109 -10.36 17.52 -12.36
CA CYS A 109 -10.54 18.67 -13.25
C CYS A 109 -11.91 19.33 -13.05
N PHE A 110 -12.98 18.56 -12.88
CA PHE A 110 -14.31 19.07 -12.57
C PHE A 110 -14.35 19.81 -11.23
N MET A 111 -13.74 19.26 -10.18
CA MET A 111 -13.62 19.93 -8.87
C MET A 111 -12.87 21.26 -8.99
N VAL A 112 -11.73 21.30 -9.69
CA VAL A 112 -10.95 22.53 -9.87
C VAL A 112 -11.75 23.60 -10.64
N ILE A 113 -12.43 23.21 -11.72
CA ILE A 113 -13.29 24.12 -12.50
C ILE A 113 -14.44 24.64 -11.63
N SER A 114 -15.05 23.78 -10.80
CA SER A 114 -16.13 24.15 -9.88
C SER A 114 -15.69 25.12 -8.78
N ILE A 115 -14.40 25.12 -8.40
CA ILE A 115 -13.85 26.04 -7.39
C ILE A 115 -13.48 27.39 -8.03
N ILE A 116 -12.92 27.38 -9.24
CA ILE A 116 -12.46 28.59 -9.95
C ILE A 116 -13.65 29.38 -10.53
N ARG A 117 -14.68 28.68 -11.02
CA ARG A 117 -15.91 29.31 -11.51
C ARG A 117 -16.70 29.94 -10.36
N ARG A 118 -16.86 31.25 -10.42
CA ARG A 118 -17.77 32.04 -9.56
C ARG A 118 -19.24 31.73 -9.95
N PRO A 119 -20.21 31.81 -9.03
CA PRO A 119 -20.14 32.39 -7.68
C PRO A 119 -19.52 31.44 -6.63
N VAL A 120 -18.75 32.01 -5.70
CA VAL A 120 -18.19 31.24 -4.58
C VAL A 120 -19.32 30.79 -3.68
N GLN A 121 -19.32 29.50 -3.33
CA GLN A 121 -20.32 28.92 -2.47
C GLN A 121 -20.08 29.39 -1.01
N ILE A 122 -20.81 30.42 -0.60
CA ILE A 122 -20.70 31.01 0.75
C ILE A 122 -21.21 30.05 1.82
N ILE A 123 -22.23 29.24 1.52
CA ILE A 123 -22.84 28.28 2.46
C ILE A 123 -21.79 27.25 2.96
N PRO A 124 -21.00 26.57 2.10
CA PRO A 124 -19.88 25.73 2.52
C PRO A 124 -18.82 26.47 3.32
N LEU A 125 -18.51 27.74 3.02
CA LEU A 125 -17.52 28.52 3.77
C LEU A 125 -17.99 28.80 5.21
N VAL A 126 -19.26 29.18 5.38
CA VAL A 126 -19.86 29.38 6.70
C VAL A 126 -19.93 28.05 7.46
N LEU A 127 -20.37 26.98 6.80
CA LEU A 127 -20.42 25.64 7.39
C LEU A 127 -19.03 25.15 7.82
N LEU A 128 -18.00 25.36 7.00
CA LEU A 128 -16.62 25.02 7.31
C LEU A 128 -16.12 25.80 8.53
N GLY A 129 -16.41 27.11 8.57
CA GLY A 129 -16.12 27.97 9.72
C GLY A 129 -16.78 27.46 11.01
N LEU A 130 -18.04 27.02 10.94
CA LEU A 130 -18.75 26.44 12.09
C LEU A 130 -18.16 25.08 12.49
N ILE A 131 -17.89 24.18 11.54
CA ILE A 131 -17.34 22.84 11.82
C ILE A 131 -15.95 22.93 12.49
N LEU A 132 -15.11 23.87 12.06
CA LEU A 132 -13.77 24.04 12.62
C LEU A 132 -13.75 24.95 13.86
N GLY A 133 -14.57 26.00 13.87
CA GLY A 133 -14.58 27.02 14.92
C GLY A 133 -15.37 26.61 16.17
N LEU A 134 -16.49 25.92 16.02
CA LEU A 134 -17.35 25.53 17.14
C LEU A 134 -16.62 24.60 18.13
N PRO A 135 -15.89 23.55 17.71
CA PRO A 135 -15.10 22.72 18.63
C PRO A 135 -14.02 23.53 19.36
N ALA A 136 -13.37 24.48 18.70
CA ALA A 136 -12.34 25.32 19.32
C ALA A 136 -12.93 26.21 20.43
N VAL A 137 -14.09 26.85 20.18
CA VAL A 137 -14.81 27.66 21.18
C VAL A 137 -15.27 26.78 22.35
N LEU A 138 -15.83 25.60 22.08
CA LEU A 138 -16.26 24.67 23.12
C LEU A 138 -15.08 24.24 24.00
N ILE A 139 -13.92 23.93 23.42
CA ILE A 139 -12.71 23.55 24.16
C ILE A 139 -12.27 24.71 25.06
N VAL A 140 -12.23 25.95 24.57
CA VAL A 140 -11.83 27.12 25.37
C VAL A 140 -12.76 27.33 26.56
N ILE A 141 -14.08 27.21 26.35
CA ILE A 141 -15.08 27.41 27.40
C ILE A 141 -15.07 26.26 28.43
N THR A 142 -14.84 25.01 27.99
CA THR A 142 -14.83 23.83 28.87
C THR A 142 -13.49 23.59 29.56
N ALA A 143 -12.38 24.07 29.00
CA ALA A 143 -11.04 23.92 29.56
C ALA A 143 -10.79 24.89 30.72
N HIS A 144 -11.40 24.64 31.87
CA HIS A 144 -11.23 25.47 33.07
C HIS A 144 -9.91 25.19 33.84
N ARG A 145 -9.10 24.22 33.37
CA ARG A 145 -7.78 23.96 33.94
C ARG A 145 -6.69 24.58 33.07
N TRP A 146 -5.91 25.48 33.66
CA TRP A 146 -4.76 26.15 33.03
C TRP A 146 -3.78 25.20 32.32
N VAL A 147 -3.63 23.97 32.82
CA VAL A 147 -2.81 22.93 32.19
C VAL A 147 -3.30 22.60 30.77
N TYR A 148 -4.60 22.47 30.54
CA TYR A 148 -5.14 22.18 29.20
C TYR A 148 -4.96 23.35 28.24
N VAL A 149 -5.10 24.59 28.73
CA VAL A 149 -4.87 25.79 27.93
C VAL A 149 -3.40 25.90 27.50
N LEU A 150 -2.45 25.59 28.40
CA LEU A 150 -1.02 25.55 28.08
C LEU A 150 -0.70 24.48 27.03
N TRP A 151 -1.23 23.26 27.18
CA TRP A 151 -1.04 22.20 26.17
C TRP A 151 -1.71 22.53 24.83
N MET A 152 -2.86 23.20 24.85
CA MET A 152 -3.51 23.70 23.64
C MET A 152 -2.66 24.76 22.93
N LEU A 153 -2.01 25.66 23.66
CA LEU A 153 -1.11 26.66 23.07
C LEU A 153 0.10 25.99 22.41
N ILE A 154 0.73 25.02 23.08
CA ILE A 154 1.81 24.21 22.48
C ILE A 154 1.33 23.52 21.20
N TYR A 155 0.13 22.94 21.21
CA TYR A 155 -0.48 22.33 20.03
C TYR A 155 -0.67 23.34 18.90
N LEU A 156 -1.22 24.53 19.18
CA LEU A 156 -1.43 25.57 18.18
C LEU A 156 -0.11 26.06 17.57
N VAL A 157 0.95 26.24 18.37
CA VAL A 157 2.29 26.59 17.86
C VAL A 157 2.89 25.47 17.02
N SER A 158 2.56 24.21 17.34
CA SER A 158 3.02 23.08 16.53
C SER A 158 2.35 23.03 15.15
N LEU A 159 1.12 23.53 14.99
CA LEU A 159 0.37 23.45 13.72
C LEU A 159 1.10 24.09 12.54
N PRO A 160 1.63 25.33 12.62
CA PRO A 160 2.46 25.91 11.56
C PRO A 160 3.71 25.08 11.24
N ILE A 161 4.33 24.49 12.26
CA ILE A 161 5.52 23.65 12.08
C ILE A 161 5.15 22.40 11.26
N TRP A 162 4.05 21.74 11.62
CA TRP A 162 3.58 20.51 10.98
C TRP A 162 2.99 20.73 9.58
N ASN A 163 2.29 21.85 9.36
CA ASN A 163 1.58 22.10 8.10
C ASN A 163 2.37 22.93 7.09
N PHE A 164 3.35 23.72 7.53
CA PHE A 164 4.11 24.60 6.63
C PHE A 164 5.60 24.29 6.63
N LEU A 165 6.27 24.36 7.78
CA LEU A 165 7.74 24.22 7.83
C LEU A 165 8.20 22.83 7.39
N LEU A 166 7.52 21.78 7.85
CA LEU A 166 7.87 20.41 7.48
C LEU A 166 7.67 20.10 5.99
N PRO A 167 6.51 20.42 5.38
CA PRO A 167 6.36 20.33 3.94
C PRO A 167 7.38 21.17 3.16
N ALA A 168 7.59 22.43 3.55
CA ALA A 168 8.57 23.29 2.88
C ALA A 168 9.99 22.71 2.94
N TYR A 169 10.42 22.21 4.11
CA TYR A 169 11.70 21.53 4.26
C TYR A 169 11.78 20.25 3.42
N ALA A 170 10.70 19.48 3.34
CA ALA A 170 10.64 18.27 2.52
C ALA A 170 10.80 18.59 1.03
N PHE A 171 10.14 19.64 0.55
CA PHE A 171 10.30 20.15 -0.82
C PHE A 171 11.70 20.74 -1.08
N TRP A 172 12.31 21.38 -0.09
CA TRP A 172 13.68 21.89 -0.21
C TRP A 172 14.72 20.76 -0.31
N LYS A 173 14.48 19.64 0.38
CA LYS A 173 15.34 18.44 0.38
C LYS A 173 14.71 17.28 -0.38
N PHE A 174 14.00 17.59 -1.46
CA PHE A 174 13.22 16.61 -2.21
C PHE A 174 14.08 15.60 -2.98
N ASP A 175 15.31 15.99 -3.31
CA ASP A 175 16.33 15.21 -4.01
C ASP A 175 17.20 14.34 -3.09
N ASN A 176 17.09 14.49 -1.77
CA ASN A 176 17.97 13.81 -0.82
C ASN A 176 17.38 12.49 -0.30
N PHE A 177 17.91 11.37 -0.83
CA PHE A 177 17.54 10.00 -0.48
C PHE A 177 18.41 9.37 0.63
N SER A 178 19.34 10.12 1.23
CA SER A 178 20.27 9.59 2.24
C SER A 178 19.59 9.02 3.50
N TRP A 179 18.26 9.07 3.60
CA TRP A 179 17.54 8.64 4.79
C TRP A 179 16.16 8.09 4.41
N GLY A 180 15.90 6.83 4.79
CA GLY A 180 14.54 6.29 4.89
C GLY A 180 14.06 5.38 3.75
N ASP A 181 14.94 4.82 2.93
CA ASP A 181 14.53 3.86 1.89
C ASP A 181 13.88 2.62 2.51
N THR A 182 12.69 2.22 2.02
CA THR A 182 12.06 0.96 2.41
C THR A 182 12.63 -0.23 1.63
N ARG A 183 13.30 0.03 0.50
CA ARG A 183 14.05 -0.96 -0.30
C ARG A 183 15.46 -0.43 -0.54
N LYS A 184 16.49 -1.23 -0.25
CA LYS A 184 17.86 -0.89 -0.66
C LYS A 184 17.98 -1.16 -2.16
N THR A 185 18.28 -0.14 -2.97
CA THR A 185 18.60 -0.34 -4.40
C THR A 185 19.92 -1.07 -4.57
N ALA A 186 20.11 -1.66 -5.76
CA ALA A 186 21.27 -2.45 -6.21
C ALA A 186 22.64 -1.74 -6.21
N GLY A 187 22.81 -0.62 -5.48
CA GLY A 187 24.10 0.06 -5.29
C GLY A 187 24.64 -0.01 -3.86
N GLU A 188 23.86 -0.43 -2.87
CA GLU A 188 24.32 -0.54 -1.48
C GLU A 188 24.71 -1.98 -1.17
N LYS A 189 26.01 -2.29 -1.25
CA LYS A 189 26.61 -3.61 -0.98
C LYS A 189 26.29 -4.10 0.44
N THR A 190 25.11 -4.66 0.64
CA THR A 190 24.78 -5.39 1.86
C THR A 190 24.89 -6.88 1.54
N LYS A 191 26.06 -7.46 1.82
CA LYS A 191 26.31 -8.90 1.73
C LYS A 191 25.42 -9.63 2.75
N LYS A 192 24.19 -9.97 2.38
CA LYS A 192 23.43 -11.02 3.07
C LYS A 192 22.81 -11.95 2.05
N ALA A 193 23.23 -13.21 2.14
CA ALA A 193 22.64 -14.39 1.51
C ALA A 193 22.72 -14.52 -0.03
N GLY A 194 23.81 -14.06 -0.67
CA GLY A 194 24.28 -14.63 -1.95
C GLY A 194 23.33 -14.53 -3.16
N ILE A 195 22.31 -13.67 -3.13
CA ILE A 195 21.48 -13.40 -4.30
C ILE A 195 21.79 -11.97 -4.75
N GLU A 196 22.59 -11.89 -5.81
CA GLU A 196 22.89 -10.66 -6.53
C GLU A 196 21.67 -10.34 -7.40
N TYR A 197 20.88 -9.34 -7.00
CA TYR A 197 19.77 -8.84 -7.81
C TYR A 197 20.29 -7.74 -8.74
N GLU A 198 21.12 -8.13 -9.70
CA GLU A 198 21.38 -7.31 -10.89
C GLU A 198 20.67 -7.97 -12.08
N GLY A 199 19.62 -7.33 -12.58
CA GLY A 199 18.89 -7.78 -13.78
C GLY A 199 17.48 -7.21 -13.91
N GLU A 200 17.04 -7.04 -15.16
CA GLU A 200 15.63 -6.77 -15.49
C GLU A 200 14.75 -7.91 -14.95
N PHE A 201 13.64 -7.54 -14.30
CA PHE A 201 12.73 -8.51 -13.73
C PHE A 201 11.98 -9.25 -14.85
N ASP A 202 12.20 -10.56 -14.95
CA ASP A 202 11.51 -11.42 -15.91
C ASP A 202 10.24 -12.02 -15.27
N SER A 203 9.08 -11.46 -15.63
CA SER A 203 7.76 -11.88 -15.13
C SER A 203 7.38 -13.31 -15.54
N SER A 204 8.01 -13.88 -16.57
CA SER A 204 7.73 -15.24 -17.06
C SER A 204 8.21 -16.34 -16.09
N LYS A 205 9.15 -16.01 -15.19
CA LYS A 205 9.67 -16.94 -14.17
C LYS A 205 8.73 -17.13 -12.98
N ILE A 206 7.66 -16.34 -12.88
CA ILE A 206 6.69 -16.45 -11.78
C ILE A 206 5.85 -17.71 -11.98
N THR A 207 6.08 -18.74 -11.17
CA THR A 207 5.29 -19.97 -11.22
C THR A 207 3.88 -19.72 -10.67
N MET A 208 2.89 -19.72 -11.57
CA MET A 208 1.48 -19.51 -11.24
C MET A 208 0.82 -20.80 -10.75
N LYS A 209 1.24 -21.33 -9.59
CA LYS A 209 0.66 -22.56 -9.02
C LYS A 209 -0.47 -22.27 -8.02
N ARG A 210 -1.37 -23.22 -7.81
CA ARG A 210 -2.30 -23.16 -6.67
C ARG A 210 -1.55 -23.54 -5.38
N TRP A 211 -1.94 -22.97 -4.24
CA TRP A 211 -1.37 -23.33 -2.94
C TRP A 211 -1.44 -24.85 -2.69
N LYS A 212 -2.55 -25.49 -3.08
CA LYS A 212 -2.74 -26.95 -2.98
C LYS A 212 -1.71 -27.76 -3.79
N GLU A 213 -1.29 -27.25 -4.95
CA GLU A 213 -0.28 -27.88 -5.80
C GLU A 213 1.13 -27.64 -5.23
N PHE A 214 1.39 -26.42 -4.75
CA PHE A 214 2.65 -26.08 -4.08
C PHE A 214 2.88 -26.89 -2.81
N GLU A 215 1.86 -27.02 -1.95
CA GLU A 215 1.92 -27.80 -0.72
C GLU A 215 2.08 -29.29 -1.02
N ARG A 216 1.37 -29.82 -2.03
CA ARG A 216 1.54 -31.21 -2.50
C ARG A 216 2.97 -31.46 -2.96
N GLU A 217 3.52 -30.58 -3.79
CA GLU A 217 4.91 -30.68 -4.26
C GLU A 217 5.92 -30.54 -3.12
N ARG A 218 5.67 -29.65 -2.16
CA ARG A 218 6.50 -29.49 -0.96
C ARG A 218 6.53 -30.77 -0.14
N ILE A 219 5.37 -31.38 0.11
CA ILE A 219 5.23 -32.64 0.85
C ILE A 219 5.92 -33.79 0.10
N LEU A 220 5.74 -33.88 -1.22
CA LEU A 220 6.39 -34.87 -2.06
C LEU A 220 7.92 -34.70 -2.09
N ARG A 221 8.42 -33.46 -2.06
CA ARG A 221 9.85 -33.16 -1.97
C ARG A 221 10.42 -33.39 -0.57
N SER A 222 9.64 -33.15 0.49
CA SER A 222 10.08 -33.35 1.87
C SER A 222 10.08 -34.82 2.30
N ASN A 223 9.38 -35.69 1.56
CA ASN A 223 9.24 -37.10 1.91
C ASN A 223 9.51 -38.00 0.68
N PRO A 224 10.79 -38.27 0.35
CA PRO A 224 11.19 -39.07 -0.82
C PRO A 224 10.68 -40.51 -0.78
N SER A 225 10.31 -41.02 0.39
CA SER A 225 9.84 -42.39 0.62
C SER A 225 8.48 -42.70 -0.05
N TRP A 226 7.70 -41.69 -0.42
CA TRP A 226 6.42 -41.87 -1.13
C TRP A 226 6.56 -42.02 -2.65
N GLN A 227 7.75 -41.84 -3.22
CA GLN A 227 7.97 -42.07 -4.66
C GLN A 227 8.09 -43.55 -5.04
N HIS A 228 8.42 -44.43 -4.09
CA HIS A 228 8.70 -45.85 -4.38
C HIS A 228 7.54 -46.82 -4.13
N SER A 229 6.41 -46.38 -3.58
CA SER A 229 5.29 -47.28 -3.23
C SER A 229 4.15 -47.37 -4.24
N ASN A 230 4.15 -46.56 -5.30
CA ASN A 230 3.05 -46.54 -6.29
C ASN A 230 3.34 -47.24 -7.63
N ALA A 231 4.45 -47.98 -7.75
CA ALA A 231 4.74 -48.77 -8.96
C ALA A 231 4.03 -50.13 -9.00
N SER A 232 3.43 -50.60 -7.90
CA SER A 232 2.74 -51.89 -7.89
C SER A 232 1.71 -51.97 -6.76
N SER A 233 0.46 -51.62 -7.07
CA SER A 233 -0.78 -52.25 -6.57
C SER A 233 -1.92 -51.23 -6.45
N GLY A 234 -3.08 -51.58 -7.01
CA GLY A 234 -4.37 -51.12 -6.47
C GLY A 234 -5.00 -49.89 -7.11
N LYS A 235 -5.54 -50.04 -8.32
CA LYS A 235 -6.75 -49.31 -8.73
C LYS A 235 -7.87 -49.69 -7.74
N GLU A 236 -8.08 -48.95 -6.65
CA GLU A 236 -9.42 -48.86 -5.99
C GLU A 236 -9.54 -47.90 -4.80
N ASN A 237 -8.45 -47.46 -4.14
CA ASN A 237 -8.59 -46.73 -2.86
C ASN A 237 -8.71 -45.19 -2.91
N HIS A 238 -8.75 -44.57 -4.09
CA HIS A 238 -8.81 -43.10 -4.19
C HIS A 238 -10.23 -42.48 -4.18
N ARG A 239 -11.29 -43.29 -4.14
CA ARG A 239 -12.67 -42.78 -4.18
C ARG A 239 -13.25 -42.40 -2.80
N TRP A 240 -12.71 -42.96 -1.71
CA TRP A 240 -13.26 -42.78 -0.36
C TRP A 240 -12.66 -41.62 0.43
N GLN A 241 -11.43 -41.17 0.11
CA GLN A 241 -10.82 -40.01 0.78
C GLN A 241 -11.19 -38.67 0.13
N GLN A 242 -11.70 -38.69 -1.10
CA GLN A 242 -12.12 -37.48 -1.81
C GLN A 242 -13.48 -36.97 -1.30
N HIS A 243 -14.40 -37.88 -0.98
CA HIS A 243 -15.74 -37.54 -0.48
C HIS A 243 -15.78 -36.91 0.93
N GLN A 244 -14.76 -37.11 1.76
CA GLN A 244 -14.79 -36.64 3.15
C GLN A 244 -14.24 -35.22 3.33
N TYR A 245 -13.56 -34.66 2.31
CA TYR A 245 -13.01 -33.30 2.32
C TYR A 245 -13.85 -32.30 1.52
N ASP A 246 -14.72 -32.77 0.62
CA ASP A 246 -15.58 -31.89 -0.18
C ASP A 246 -16.77 -31.34 0.64
N ASP A 247 -17.16 -32.00 1.74
CA ASP A 247 -18.30 -31.59 2.60
C ASP A 247 -18.00 -30.40 3.54
N TYR A 248 -16.73 -29.99 3.67
CA TYR A 248 -16.33 -28.86 4.53
C TYR A 248 -15.97 -27.59 3.75
N ALA A 249 -16.03 -27.62 2.42
CA ALA A 249 -15.56 -26.53 1.57
C ALA A 249 -16.69 -25.69 0.94
N ASP A 250 -17.94 -26.13 1.03
CA ASP A 250 -19.14 -25.46 0.48
C ASP A 250 -20.11 -24.97 1.57
N SER A 251 -19.59 -24.34 2.64
CA SER A 251 -20.37 -23.55 3.60
C SER A 251 -19.73 -22.20 3.90
#